data_AF-A0ABD5DXD4-F1
#
_entry.id   AF-A0ABD5DXD4-F1
#
_cell.length_a   1.000
_cell.length_b   1.000
_cell.length_c   1.000
_cell.angle_alpha   90.00
_cell.angle_beta   90.00
_cell.angle_gamma   90.00
#
_symmetry.space_group_name_H-M   'P 1'
#
loop_
_entity.id
_entity.type
_entity.pdbx_description
1 polymer ?
#
loop_
_entity_poly.entity_id
_entity_poly.type
_entity_poly.pdbx_seq_one_letter_code
_entity_poly.pdbx_strand_id
1 'polypeptide(L)' 'MQAILSFLTEIFSQPAFLMGLIAFVGLVALRSPGNKLLTGTLKPILGYLMLSAGAGVIVANLNPLGGIIEAGFNIRGVI' A
#
# COMPACT_ATOMS: atom_id res chain seq x y z
N MET A 1 -6.28 -27.43 1.78
CA MET A 1 -6.50 -26.69 0.52
C MET A 1 -6.89 -25.23 0.73
N GLN A 2 -7.77 -24.91 1.70
CA GLN A 2 -8.22 -23.52 1.94
C GLN A 2 -7.10 -22.59 2.44
N ALA A 3 -6.19 -23.08 3.31
CA ALA A 3 -5.09 -22.27 3.86
C ALA A 3 -4.12 -21.70 2.80
N ILE A 4 -3.88 -22.43 1.70
CA ILE A 4 -3.01 -21.98 0.61
C ILE A 4 -3.71 -20.90 -0.22
N LEU A 5 -5.01 -21.07 -0.48
CA LEU A 5 -5.79 -20.08 -1.24
C LEU A 5 -5.93 -18.77 -0.47
N SER A 6 -6.20 -18.84 0.85
CA SER A 6 -6.28 -17.66 1.71
C SER A 6 -4.95 -16.92 1.80
N PHE A 7 -3.83 -17.65 1.93
CA PHE A 7 -2.49 -17.06 1.98
C PHE A 7 -2.13 -16.33 0.69
N LEU A 8 -2.45 -16.93 -0.47
CA LEU A 8 -2.23 -16.29 -1.77
C LEU A 8 -3.08 -15.03 -1.89
N THR A 9 -4.37 -15.07 -1.55
CA THR A 9 -5.22 -13.87 -1.59
C THR A 9 -4.70 -12.77 -0.68
N GLU A 10 -4.19 -13.10 0.50
CA GLU A 10 -3.66 -12.11 1.46
C GLU A 10 -2.41 -11.39 0.93
N ILE A 11 -1.51 -12.14 0.29
CA ILE A 11 -0.32 -11.58 -0.39
C ILE A 11 -0.71 -10.69 -1.58
N PHE A 12 -1.65 -11.13 -2.42
CA PHE A 12 -2.08 -10.36 -3.58
C PHE A 12 -2.94 -9.15 -3.21
N SER A 13 -3.60 -9.17 -2.05
CA SER A 13 -4.36 -8.04 -1.52
C SER A 13 -3.47 -6.93 -0.96
N GLN A 14 -2.17 -7.18 -0.72
CA GLN A 14 -1.25 -6.13 -0.32
C GLN A 14 -0.73 -5.35 -1.54
N PRO A 15 -1.03 -4.03 -1.66
CA PRO A 15 -0.61 -3.26 -2.83
C PRO A 15 0.91 -3.11 -2.94
N ALA A 16 1.63 -3.17 -1.81
CA ALA A 16 3.10 -3.20 -1.77
C ALA A 16 3.66 -4.35 -2.62
N PHE A 17 3.06 -5.53 -2.51
CA PHE A 17 3.49 -6.73 -3.22
C PHE A 17 3.22 -6.61 -4.72
N LEU A 18 2.06 -6.06 -5.11
CA LEU A 18 1.72 -5.79 -6.51
C LEU A 18 2.71 -4.81 -7.15
N MET A 19 3.06 -3.72 -6.45
CA MET A 19 4.07 -2.75 -6.91
C MET A 19 5.44 -3.39 -7.13
N GLY A 20 5.88 -4.25 -6.20
CA GLY A 20 7.12 -5.02 -6.35
C GLY A 20 7.06 -5.97 -7.54
N LEU A 21 5.96 -6.71 -7.69
CA LEU A 21 5.78 -7.67 -8.77
C LEU A 21 5.84 -6.99 -10.15
N ILE A 22 5.16 -5.86 -10.33
CA ILE A 22 5.16 -5.10 -11.59
C ILE A 22 6.57 -4.64 -11.94
N ALA A 23 7.31 -4.10 -10.97
CA ALA A 23 8.68 -3.67 -11.19
C ALA A 23 9.64 -4.84 -11.48
N PHE A 24 9.47 -5.97 -10.78
CA PHE A 24 10.24 -7.18 -11.04
C PHE A 24 9.99 -7.70 -12.46
N VAL A 25 8.73 -7.85 -12.88
CA VAL A 25 8.36 -8.29 -14.23
C VAL A 25 8.93 -7.34 -15.28
N GLY A 26 8.85 -6.02 -15.06
CA GLY A 26 9.47 -5.03 -15.94
C GLY A 26 10.98 -5.20 -16.05
N LEU A 27 11.69 -5.32 -14.93
CA LEU A 27 13.16 -5.45 -14.93
C LEU A 27 13.65 -6.78 -15.52
N VAL A 28 12.89 -7.86 -15.32
CA VAL A 28 13.13 -9.16 -15.97
C VAL A 28 12.93 -9.03 -17.48
N ALA A 29 11.84 -8.38 -17.93
CA ALA A 29 11.60 -8.14 -19.35
C ALA A 29 12.72 -7.29 -19.99
N LEU A 30 13.27 -6.34 -19.26
CA LEU A 30 14.42 -5.52 -19.66
C LEU A 30 15.77 -6.27 -19.56
N ARG A 31 15.80 -7.54 -19.13
CA ARG A 31 17.02 -8.34 -18.90
C ARG A 31 18.09 -7.61 -18.09
N SER A 32 17.66 -6.85 -17.08
CA SER A 32 18.57 -6.08 -16.24
C SER A 32 19.45 -6.99 -15.38
N PRO A 33 20.69 -6.59 -15.03
CA PRO A 33 21.58 -7.38 -14.17
C PRO A 33 20.97 -7.59 -12.77
N GLY A 34 21.31 -8.71 -12.11
CA GLY A 34 20.70 -9.14 -10.84
C GLY A 34 20.70 -8.07 -9.73
N ASN A 35 21.75 -7.24 -9.67
CA ASN A 35 21.82 -6.12 -8.72
C ASN A 35 20.74 -5.04 -8.98
N LYS A 36 20.42 -4.77 -10.25
CA LYS A 36 19.34 -3.84 -10.63
C LYS A 36 17.97 -4.45 -10.42
N LEU A 37 17.82 -5.76 -10.60
CA LEU A 37 16.57 -6.48 -10.28
C LEU A 37 16.22 -6.31 -8.80
N LEU A 38 17.15 -6.65 -7.89
CA LEU A 38 16.88 -6.58 -6.46
C LEU A 38 16.55 -5.16 -5.99
N THR A 39 17.41 -4.19 -6.34
CA THR A 39 17.22 -2.79 -5.93
C THR A 39 16.02 -2.14 -6.62
N GLY A 40 15.73 -2.51 -7.87
CA GLY A 40 14.61 -1.98 -8.63
C GLY A 40 13.25 -2.54 -8.23
N THR A 41 13.19 -3.77 -7.70
CA THR A 41 11.98 -4.35 -7.12
C THR A 41 11.69 -3.82 -5.71
N LEU A 42 12.73 -3.59 -4.90
CA LEU A 42 12.58 -3.11 -3.52
C LEU A 42 12.18 -1.63 -3.44
N LYS A 43 12.67 -0.79 -4.36
CA LYS A 43 12.34 0.66 -4.38
C LYS A 43 10.82 0.95 -4.41
N PRO A 44 10.03 0.34 -5.31
CA PRO A 44 8.57 0.50 -5.33
C PRO A 44 7.88 0.01 -4.06
N ILE A 45 8.32 -1.13 -3.51
CA ILE A 45 7.77 -1.67 -2.26
C ILE A 45 7.99 -0.66 -1.13
N LEU A 46 9.24 -0.21 -0.95
CA LEU A 46 9.59 0.77 0.07
C LEU A 46 8.85 2.11 -0.15
N GLY A 47 8.72 2.55 -1.40
CA GLY A 47 7.97 3.77 -1.75
C GLY A 47 6.49 3.67 -1.35
N TYR A 48 5.84 2.54 -1.62
CA TYR A 48 4.46 2.31 -1.18
C TYR A 48 4.34 2.29 0.34
N LEU A 49 5.23 1.58 1.04
CA LEU A 49 5.21 1.49 2.51
C LEU A 49 5.37 2.86 3.18
N MET A 50 6.26 3.70 2.65
CA MET A 50 6.45 5.07 3.14
C MET A 50 5.19 5.93 2.88
N LEU A 51 4.58 5.81 1.71
CA LEU A 51 3.33 6.51 1.39
C LEU A 51 2.18 6.07 2.29
N SER A 52 2.00 4.76 2.52
CA SER A 52 0.93 4.25 3.37
C SER A 52 1.11 4.67 4.82
N ALA A 53 2.35 4.68 5.32
CA ALA A 53 2.67 5.16 6.65
C ALA A 53 2.31 6.65 6.80
N GLY A 54 2.69 7.49 5.84
CA GLY A 54 2.34 8.91 5.83
C GLY A 54 0.84 9.16 5.73
N ALA A 55 0.14 8.45 4.85
CA ALA A 55 -1.31 8.54 4.70
C ALA A 55 -2.03 8.15 6.00
N GLY A 56 -1.58 7.09 6.67
CA GLY A 56 -2.13 6.66 7.95
C GLY A 56 -2.01 7.74 9.03
N VAL A 57 -0.86 8.42 9.10
CA VAL A 57 -0.66 9.55 10.02
C VAL A 57 -1.63 10.69 9.70
N ILE A 58 -1.80 11.05 8.42
CA ILE A 58 -2.73 12.11 8.00
C ILE A 58 -4.16 11.74 8.41
N VAL A 59 -4.62 10.53 8.09
CA VAL A 59 -5.98 10.06 8.44
C VAL A 59 -6.19 10.05 9.95
N ALA A 60 -5.20 9.59 10.73
CA ALA A 60 -5.28 9.60 12.19
C ALA A 60 -5.48 11.00 12.78
N ASN A 61 -4.90 12.03 12.14
CA ASN A 61 -5.08 13.42 12.55
C ASN A 61 -6.39 14.03 12.03
N LEU A 62 -6.92 13.56 10.90
CA LEU A 62 -8.17 14.07 10.31
C LEU A 62 -9.43 13.41 10.90
N ASN A 63 -9.36 12.17 11.37
CA ASN A 63 -10.47 11.48 12.04
C ASN A 63 -11.09 12.28 13.21
N PRO A 64 -10.30 12.85 14.15
CA PRO A 64 -10.87 13.66 15.23
C PRO A 64 -11.51 14.96 14.73
N LEU A 65 -11.01 15.54 13.64
CA LEU A 65 -11.64 16.71 13.01
C LEU A 65 -13.03 16.35 12.46
N GLY A 66 -13.18 15.18 11.85
CA GLY A 66 -14.48 14.65 11.43
C GLY A 66 -15.47 14.56 12.59
N GLY A 67 -15.05 14.00 13.72
CA GLY A 67 -15.88 13.91 14.92
C GLY A 67 -16.31 15.26 15.50
N ILE A 68 -15.45 16.28 15.45
CA ILE A 68 -15.78 17.64 15.89
C ILE A 68 -16.82 18.28 14.96
N ILE A 69 -16.68 18.10 13.64
CA ILE A 69 -17.63 18.62 12.66
C ILE A 69 -19.00 17.93 12.83
N GLU A 70 -19.01 16.61 13.00
CA GLU A 70 -20.24 15.83 13.19
C GLU A 70 -20.95 16.21 14.51
N ALA A 71 -20.21 16.42 15.60
CA ALA A 71 -20.75 16.88 16.88
C ALA A 71 -21.22 18.35 16.86
N GLY A 72 -20.47 19.23 16.20
CA GLY A 72 -20.74 20.68 16.17
C GLY A 72 -21.87 21.07 15.21
N PHE A 73 -22.02 20.35 14.10
CA PHE A 73 -23.02 20.67 13.08
C PHE A 73 -24.18 19.66 13.01
N ASN A 74 -24.16 18.57 13.80
CA ASN A 74 -25.14 17.48 13.76
C ASN A 74 -25.29 16.85 12.35
N ILE A 75 -24.29 17.03 11.49
CA ILE A 75 -24.28 16.49 10.13
C ILE A 75 -23.68 15.10 10.21
N ARG A 76 -24.51 14.06 10.16
CA ARG A 76 -24.05 12.67 10.00
C ARG A 76 -23.47 12.46 8.60
N GLY A 77 -22.24 11.98 8.53
CA GLY A 77 -21.66 11.46 7.29
C GLY A 77 -20.79 12.44 6.48
N VAL A 78 -19.98 13.25 7.15
CA VAL A 78 -18.85 13.91 6.48
C VAL A 78 -17.60 13.07 6.77
N ILE A 79 -17.15 12.33 5.75
CA ILE A 79 -16.05 11.34 5.64
C ILE A 79 -16.25 9.92 6.18
#